data_AF-A0A1L3GDD1-F1
#
_entry.id   AF-A0A1L3GDD1-F1
#
_cell.length_a   1.000
_cell.length_b   1.000
_cell.length_c   1.000
_cell.angle_alpha   90.00
_cell.angle_beta   90.00
_cell.angle_gamma   90.00
#
_symmetry.space_group_name_H-M   'P 1'
#
loop_
_entity.id
_entity.type
_entity.pdbx_description
1 polymer ?
#
loop_
_entity_poly.entity_id
_entity_poly.type
_entity_poly.pdbx_seq_one_letter_code
_entity_poly.pdbx_strand_id
1 'polypeptide(L)'
;MNEQNDSGEKKKTTTEKIWDSTRKTLHIASFQANRYKRIVQKKVDLATIHRKIAAAHSDLGKEIDELRENGIVAIMENDAVTQLLEKLDDLKNRAAALEGEIETIKEEEAPEEEAEKTEE
;
A
#
# COMPACT_ATOMS: atom_id res chain seq x y z
N MET A 1 -12.73 38.23 -53.09
CA MET A 1 -12.45 38.77 -51.74
C MET A 1 -13.09 37.79 -50.76
N ASN A 2 -12.33 36.76 -50.37
CA ASN A 2 -11.49 36.70 -49.17
C ASN A 2 -12.33 36.72 -47.89
N GLU A 3 -12.49 35.55 -47.28
CA GLU A 3 -12.13 35.32 -45.87
C GLU A 3 -12.11 33.81 -45.62
N GLN A 4 -10.90 33.28 -45.55
CA GLN A 4 -10.60 31.94 -45.09
C GLN A 4 -10.85 31.90 -43.59
N ASN A 5 -11.62 30.91 -43.14
CA ASN A 5 -11.58 30.38 -41.78
C ASN A 5 -10.13 30.03 -41.44
N ASP A 6 -9.46 30.90 -40.67
CA ASP A 6 -8.22 30.57 -39.97
C ASP A 6 -8.59 30.12 -38.56
N SER A 7 -9.07 28.89 -38.47
CA SER A 7 -9.14 28.14 -37.21
C SER A 7 -7.70 27.89 -36.74
N GLY A 8 -7.23 28.71 -35.80
CA GLY A 8 -5.88 28.71 -35.22
C GLY A 8 -5.54 27.48 -34.37
N GLU A 9 -5.78 26.27 -34.87
CA GLU A 9 -5.12 25.07 -34.34
C GLU A 9 -3.67 25.07 -34.84
N LYS A 10 -2.74 25.55 -34.02
CA LYS A 10 -1.30 25.31 -34.24
C LYS A 10 -1.06 23.79 -34.25
N LYS A 11 -1.01 23.19 -35.45
CA LYS A 11 -0.68 21.77 -35.65
C LYS A 11 0.70 21.49 -35.03
N LYS A 12 0.72 20.93 -33.81
CA LYS A 12 1.93 20.42 -33.17
C LYS A 12 2.72 19.58 -34.18
N THR A 13 4.00 19.88 -34.33
CA THR A 13 4.90 19.20 -35.25
C THR A 13 5.09 17.74 -34.83
N THR A 14 5.41 16.85 -35.77
CA THR A 14 5.62 15.40 -35.51
C THR A 14 6.65 15.17 -34.39
N THR A 15 7.67 16.04 -34.30
CA THR A 15 8.71 15.98 -33.26
C THR A 15 8.20 16.35 -31.87
N GLU A 16 7.33 17.36 -31.75
CA GLU A 16 6.68 17.72 -30.48
C GLU A 16 5.76 16.60 -29.99
N LYS A 17 5.03 15.95 -30.90
CA LYS A 17 4.18 14.79 -30.55
C LYS A 17 5.01 13.60 -30.02
N ILE A 18 6.18 13.35 -30.61
CA ILE A 18 7.10 12.30 -30.15
C ILE A 18 7.66 12.66 -28.76
N TRP A 19 8.05 13.92 -28.54
CA TRP A 19 8.53 14.39 -27.24
C TRP A 19 7.46 14.29 -26.14
N ASP A 20 6.25 14.76 -26.42
CA ASP A 20 5.10 14.68 -25.50
C ASP A 20 4.77 13.22 -25.16
N SER A 21 4.76 12.32 -26.15
CA SER A 21 4.49 10.89 -25.92
C SER A 21 5.58 10.20 -25.08
N THR A 22 6.85 10.57 -25.29
CA THR A 22 7.98 10.03 -24.54
C THR A 22 7.94 10.51 -23.09
N ARG A 23 7.67 11.80 -22.86
CA ARG A 23 7.50 12.37 -21.53
C ARG A 23 6.36 11.68 -20.77
N LYS A 24 5.20 11.51 -21.39
CA LYS A 24 4.06 10.79 -20.80
C LYS A 24 4.41 9.35 -20.43
N THR A 25 5.08 8.64 -21.33
CA THR A 25 5.52 7.26 -21.08
C THR A 25 6.50 7.18 -19.91
N LEU A 26 7.45 8.10 -19.81
CA LEU A 26 8.38 8.18 -18.69
C LEU A 26 7.66 8.50 -17.36
N HIS A 27 6.70 9.42 -17.37
CA HIS A 27 5.88 9.74 -16.20
C HIS A 27 5.10 8.51 -15.72
N ILE A 28 4.40 7.81 -16.62
CA ILE A 28 3.66 6.58 -16.29
C ILE A 28 4.62 5.50 -15.77
N ALA A 29 5.75 5.27 -16.42
CA ALA A 29 6.73 4.28 -15.99
C ALA A 29 7.29 4.60 -14.60
N SER A 30 7.60 5.86 -14.32
CA SER A 30 8.08 6.30 -12.99
C SER A 30 7.02 6.13 -11.91
N PHE A 31 5.75 6.41 -12.23
CA PHE A 31 4.62 6.22 -11.33
C PHE A 31 4.42 4.73 -10.99
N GLN A 32 4.43 3.87 -12.01
CA GLN A 32 4.30 2.41 -11.84
C GLN A 32 5.46 1.84 -11.00
N ALA A 33 6.69 2.29 -11.26
CA ALA A 33 7.85 1.89 -10.46
C ALA A 33 7.71 2.32 -8.99
N ASN A 34 7.22 3.54 -8.74
CA ASN A 34 7.02 4.04 -7.38
C ASN A 34 5.89 3.30 -6.65
N ARG A 35 4.78 2.99 -7.34
CA ARG A 35 3.71 2.11 -6.80
C ARG A 35 4.25 0.75 -6.41
N TYR A 36 4.97 0.09 -7.32
CA TYR A 36 5.55 -1.22 -7.05
C TYR A 36 6.50 -1.20 -5.84
N LYS A 37 7.37 -0.18 -5.76
CA LYS A 37 8.26 0.01 -4.61
C LYS A 37 7.48 0.10 -3.29
N ARG A 38 6.41 0.91 -3.25
CA ARG A 38 5.55 1.06 -2.06
C ARG A 38 4.87 -0.25 -1.67
N ILE A 39 4.32 -0.98 -2.64
CA ILE A 39 3.71 -2.30 -2.41
C ILE A 39 4.72 -3.28 -1.82
N VAL A 40 5.92 -3.36 -2.41
CA VAL A 40 6.97 -4.28 -1.93
C VAL A 40 7.37 -3.94 -0.50
N GLN A 41 7.58 -2.66 -0.19
CA GLN A 41 7.92 -2.24 1.18
C GLN A 41 6.84 -2.67 2.17
N LYS A 42 5.56 -2.42 1.87
CA LYS A 42 4.45 -2.84 2.73
C LYS A 42 4.34 -4.35 2.86
N LYS A 43 4.63 -5.11 1.80
CA LYS A 43 4.68 -6.59 1.88
C LYS A 43 5.80 -7.09 2.78
N VAL A 44 6.95 -6.42 2.78
CA VAL A 44 8.06 -6.74 3.70
C VAL A 44 7.64 -6.46 5.15
N ASP A 45 6.96 -5.35 5.38
CA ASP A 45 6.43 -4.98 6.70
C ASP A 45 5.38 -6.00 7.16
N LEU A 46 4.45 -6.39 6.28
CA LEU A 46 3.43 -7.41 6.53
C LEU A 46 4.05 -8.77 6.87
N ALA A 47 5.05 -9.22 6.11
CA ALA A 47 5.79 -10.44 6.41
C ALA A 47 6.47 -10.38 7.79
N THR A 48 6.97 -9.21 8.17
CA THR A 48 7.54 -8.99 9.51
C THR A 48 6.48 -9.08 10.60
N ILE A 49 5.28 -8.53 10.38
CA ILE A 49 4.15 -8.67 11.31
C ILE A 49 3.72 -10.13 11.45
N HIS A 50 3.61 -10.89 10.35
CA HIS A 50 3.27 -12.32 10.44
C HIS A 50 4.30 -13.13 11.24
N ARG A 51 5.59 -12.83 11.11
CA ARG A 51 6.62 -13.46 11.97
C ARG A 51 6.42 -13.11 13.44
N LYS A 52 6.05 -11.86 13.76
CA LYS A 52 5.73 -11.43 15.13
C LYS A 52 4.48 -12.12 15.68
N ILE A 53 3.46 -12.33 14.85
CA ILE A 53 2.25 -13.08 15.21
C ILE A 53 2.61 -14.53 15.55
N ALA A 54 3.41 -15.19 14.71
CA ALA A 54 3.85 -16.56 14.95
C ALA A 54 4.67 -16.67 16.25
N ALA A 55 5.57 -15.73 16.50
CA ALA A 55 6.32 -15.67 17.76
C ALA A 55 5.40 -15.47 18.97
N ALA A 56 4.47 -14.52 18.90
CA ALA A 56 3.52 -14.26 19.99
C ALA A 56 2.60 -15.46 20.28
N HIS A 57 2.19 -16.22 19.26
CA HIS A 57 1.49 -17.49 19.45
C HIS A 57 2.34 -18.54 20.14
N SER A 58 3.63 -18.64 19.78
CA SER A 58 4.55 -19.55 20.47
C SER A 58 4.75 -19.15 21.94
N ASP A 59 4.88 -17.87 22.23
CA ASP A 59 5.04 -17.35 23.58
C ASP A 59 3.78 -17.59 24.41
N LEU A 60 2.59 -17.35 23.84
CA LEU A 60 1.30 -17.63 24.47
C LEU A 60 1.14 -19.11 24.80
N GLY A 61 1.50 -20.01 23.87
CA GLY A 61 1.44 -21.45 24.11
C GLY A 61 2.32 -21.87 25.29
N LYS A 62 3.56 -21.36 25.35
CA LYS A 62 4.48 -21.63 26.47
C LYS A 62 3.93 -21.14 27.80
N GLU A 63 3.43 -19.90 27.85
CA GLU A 63 2.86 -19.33 29.08
C GLU A 63 1.67 -20.16 29.58
N ILE A 64 0.76 -20.56 28.67
CA ILE A 64 -0.38 -21.40 29.01
C ILE A 64 0.08 -22.78 29.52
N ASP A 65 1.05 -23.39 28.86
CA ASP A 65 1.59 -24.69 29.26
C ASP A 65 2.25 -24.61 30.64
N GLU A 66 3.08 -23.58 30.90
CA GLU A 66 3.72 -23.34 32.21
C GLU A 66 2.68 -23.12 33.32
N LEU A 67 1.65 -22.30 33.07
CA LEU A 67 0.57 -22.07 34.04
C LEU A 67 -0.19 -23.37 34.34
N ARG A 68 -0.43 -24.19 33.31
CA ARG A 68 -1.09 -25.49 33.44
C ARG A 68 -0.24 -26.48 34.23
N GLU A 69 1.06 -26.55 33.98
CA GLU A 69 2.00 -27.40 34.73
C GLU A 69 2.08 -27.01 36.20
N ASN A 70 1.96 -25.71 36.49
CA ASN A 70 1.90 -25.17 37.85
C ASN A 70 0.52 -25.34 38.53
N GLY A 71 -0.46 -25.97 37.85
CA GLY A 71 -1.79 -26.24 38.40
C GLY A 71 -2.71 -25.02 38.47
N ILE A 72 -2.40 -23.93 37.76
CA ILE A 72 -3.27 -22.75 37.65
C ILE A 72 -4.48 -23.12 36.80
N VAL A 73 -5.68 -22.93 37.34
CA VAL A 73 -6.95 -23.25 36.65
C VAL A 73 -7.50 -22.04 35.89
N ALA A 74 -7.39 -20.84 36.46
CA ALA A 74 -7.87 -19.59 35.86
C ALA A 74 -6.84 -18.96 34.91
N ILE A 75 -6.37 -19.72 33.91
CA ILE A 75 -5.30 -19.31 32.98
C ILE A 75 -5.68 -18.04 32.20
N MET A 76 -6.96 -17.89 31.83
CA MET A 76 -7.44 -16.73 31.07
C MET A 76 -7.54 -15.44 31.91
N GLU A 77 -7.49 -15.55 33.23
CA GLU A 77 -7.45 -14.39 34.14
C GLU A 77 -6.01 -13.97 34.46
N ASN A 78 -5.02 -14.71 33.94
CA ASN A 78 -3.62 -14.36 34.12
C ASN A 78 -3.26 -13.12 33.28
N ASP A 79 -2.60 -12.17 33.92
CA ASP A 79 -2.19 -10.90 33.29
C ASP A 79 -1.25 -11.12 32.09
N ALA A 80 -0.31 -12.06 32.17
CA ALA A 80 0.64 -12.31 31.08
C ALA A 80 -0.06 -12.92 29.86
N VAL A 81 -0.99 -13.86 30.09
CA VAL A 81 -1.84 -14.42 29.03
C VAL A 81 -2.69 -13.33 28.38
N THR A 82 -3.32 -12.47 29.19
CA THR A 82 -4.16 -11.36 28.70
C THR A 82 -3.35 -10.39 27.84
N GLN A 83 -2.16 -9.97 28.30
CA GLN A 83 -1.27 -9.08 27.55
C GLN A 83 -0.80 -9.72 26.23
N LEU A 84 -0.54 -11.02 26.21
CA LEU A 84 -0.15 -11.73 24.98
C LEU A 84 -1.31 -11.80 23.97
N LEU A 85 -2.54 -11.98 24.45
CA LEU A 85 -3.75 -11.94 23.62
C LEU A 85 -3.99 -10.54 23.04
N GLU A 86 -3.91 -9.49 23.86
CA GLU A 86 -4.03 -8.10 23.39
C GLU A 86 -2.97 -7.77 22.34
N LYS A 87 -1.72 -8.18 22.57
CA LYS A 87 -0.63 -8.04 21.60
C LYS A 87 -0.92 -8.78 20.29
N LEU A 88 -1.49 -9.98 20.35
CA LEU A 88 -1.88 -10.74 19.16
C LEU A 88 -2.96 -10.01 18.36
N ASP A 89 -3.95 -9.46 19.04
CA ASP A 89 -5.04 -8.73 18.39
C ASP A 89 -4.55 -7.43 17.75
N ASP A 90 -3.68 -6.68 18.43
CA ASP A 90 -2.98 -5.53 17.86
C ASP A 90 -2.19 -5.88 16.59
N LEU A 91 -1.45 -6.99 16.62
CA LEU A 91 -0.66 -7.43 15.47
C LEU A 91 -1.56 -7.85 14.29
N LYS A 92 -2.67 -8.54 14.56
CA LYS A 92 -3.66 -8.91 13.52
C LYS A 92 -4.31 -7.67 12.91
N ASN A 93 -4.70 -6.70 13.74
CA ASN A 93 -5.28 -5.44 13.28
C ASN A 93 -4.30 -4.67 12.38
N ARG A 94 -3.01 -4.61 12.77
CA ARG A 94 -1.97 -3.98 11.93
C ARG A 94 -1.72 -4.76 10.63
N ALA A 95 -1.77 -6.09 10.65
CA ALA A 95 -1.66 -6.89 9.44
C ALA A 95 -2.82 -6.57 8.46
N ALA A 96 -4.06 -6.58 8.95
CA ALA A 96 -5.24 -6.24 8.15
C ALA A 96 -5.17 -4.81 7.58
N ALA A 97 -4.69 -3.85 8.37
CA ALA A 97 -4.48 -2.48 7.90
C ALA A 97 -3.45 -2.42 6.75
N LEU A 98 -2.30 -3.10 6.87
CA LEU A 98 -1.30 -3.16 5.80
C LEU A 98 -1.83 -3.85 4.54
N GLU A 99 -2.64 -4.90 4.69
CA GLU A 99 -3.30 -5.57 3.55
C GLU A 99 -4.24 -4.61 2.82
N GLY A 100 -5.06 -3.85 3.57
CA GLY A 100 -5.92 -2.81 3.01
C GLY A 100 -5.12 -1.72 2.28
N GLU A 101 -4.05 -1.21 2.89
CA GLU A 101 -3.18 -0.20 2.28
C GLU A 101 -2.49 -0.72 1.00
N ILE A 102 -2.09 -2.00 0.97
CA ILE A 102 -1.55 -2.64 -0.23
C ILE A 102 -2.60 -2.66 -1.34
N GLU A 103 -3.85 -2.99 -1.02
CA GLU A 103 -4.93 -3.01 -2.01
C GLU A 103 -5.23 -1.61 -2.54
N THR A 104 -5.29 -0.60 -1.67
CA THR A 104 -5.44 0.81 -2.09
C THR A 104 -4.34 1.24 -3.06
N ILE A 105 -3.07 0.87 -2.82
CA ILE A 105 -1.96 1.24 -3.73
C ILE A 105 -2.03 0.48 -5.06
N LYS A 106 -2.58 -0.74 -5.08
CA LYS A 106 -2.82 -1.45 -6.35
C LYS A 106 -3.88 -0.76 -7.18
N GLU A 107 -4.91 -0.20 -6.54
CA GLU A 107 -6.00 0.52 -7.21
C GLU A 107 -5.61 1.95 -7.61
N GLU A 108 -4.52 2.51 -7.09
CA GLU A 108 -4.03 3.84 -7.50
C GLU A 108 -3.77 3.93 -9.01
N GLU A 109 -4.50 4.82 -9.69
CA GLU A 109 -4.29 5.12 -11.10
C GLU A 109 -3.17 6.15 -11.30
N ALA A 110 -2.53 6.12 -12.48
CA ALA A 110 -1.55 7.13 -12.82
C ALA A 110 -2.23 8.50 -12.87
N PRO A 111 -1.66 9.55 -12.28
CA PRO A 111 -2.25 10.88 -12.36
C PRO A 111 -2.43 11.22 -13.84
N GLU A 112 -3.66 11.54 -14.23
CA GLU A 112 -3.92 12.23 -15.48
C GLU A 112 -3.22 13.58 -15.37
N GLU A 113 -2.17 13.81 -16.15
CA GLU A 113 -1.64 15.16 -16.31
C GLU A 113 -2.82 16.02 -16.76
N GLU A 114 -3.23 16.99 -15.93
CA GLU A 114 -4.19 18.03 -16.30
C GLU A 114 -3.79 18.51 -17.70
N ALA A 115 -4.57 18.12 -18.71
CA ALA A 115 -4.53 18.75 -20.01
C ALA A 115 -4.87 20.21 -19.71
N GLU A 116 -3.87 21.08 -19.87
CA GLU A 116 -3.95 22.54 -19.80
C GLU A 116 -5.39 23.04 -19.80
N LYS A 117 -5.86 23.51 -18.64
CA LYS A 117 -6.99 24.45 -18.57
C LYS A 117 -6.65 25.63 -19.49
N THR A 118 -7.17 25.56 -20.71
CA THR A 118 -7.19 26.65 -21.68
C THR A 118 -8.62 26.76 -22.24
N GLU A 119 -9.57 26.91 -21.32
CA GLU A 119 -10.90 27.50 -21.53
C GLU A 119 -11.09 28.30 -20.23
N GLU A 120 -11.11 29.64 -20.18
CA GLU A 120 -11.75 30.65 -21.04
C GLU A 120 -10.84 31.85 -21.37
#